data_AF-A0AAV3Z3L1-F1
#
_entry.id   AF-A0AAV3Z3L1-F1
#
_cell.length_a   1.000
_cell.length_b   1.000
_cell.length_c   1.000
_cell.angle_alpha   90.00
_cell.angle_beta   90.00
_cell.angle_gamma   90.00
#
_symmetry.space_group_name_H-M   'P 1'
#
loop_
_entity.id
_entity.type
_entity.pdbx_description
1 polymer ?
#
loop_
_entity_poly.entity_id
_entity_poly.type
_entity_poly.pdbx_seq_one_letter_code
_entity_poly.pdbx_strand_id
1 'polypeptide(L)'
;MEDYQVIGLDYTLLEFDVSKKRSPYTYGKDLGPRFEYKTRSNGKLSQAIPFCSPFTTDQNRLCVTKQFFPNGCSCKRIGKDRYRLSANFSVTAKEMSHGMLSLIWPGGRGAFRHDYDLPEVRSRPTRSASRLRKAVIDLETIKMYLLVIIQTLSLVITGCFLKFCVSAGLRYVFLNKFSSLSRWLDPNNHNKVYTSRYQGLDLAVKATMKILGIELAPLNIPLERRLQTIGALHFTYSFLFFGFGMLFFFLYLFFFTSYYFIPLLYLIWYLYDSPVSRHGGRRSDWVRRWPLFRWSAAYFPLELIKTSELHPSKNYIFACHPHGVMCQSHFINFASEGTGFSDKFPGIKPYLTVLAGQFMFPIFRDYFLLSGAVEVSGSSIDWVLTKEGCGNAVAIMVGGAKEALDAHPGSLTLNIKGRKGFCKKALMHGASLVPVYAFGENDLFDQVPNQQGSKVRRLQNFMTHLLGFSPALFHGRGIFNYTFGLLPYRKPVHTVIGAPLAVEKVESPSSEQIEDLHSRYCEALVQLFEDHKLKYGLTEADHLDLH
;
A
#
# COMPACT_ATOMS: atom_id res chain seq x y z
N MET A 1 -18.48 -10.78 -38.02
CA MET A 1 -17.74 -10.68 -36.76
C MET A 1 -16.31 -10.91 -37.18
N GLU A 2 -15.53 -9.83 -37.26
CA GLU A 2 -14.10 -9.89 -37.57
C GLU A 2 -13.37 -9.15 -36.45
N ASP A 3 -12.22 -9.71 -36.07
CA ASP A 3 -11.19 -9.25 -35.14
C ASP A 3 -11.48 -9.34 -33.63
N TYR A 4 -10.91 -10.37 -33.00
CA TYR A 4 -10.60 -10.38 -31.56
C TYR A 4 -9.12 -10.04 -31.35
N GLN A 5 -8.77 -9.33 -30.29
CA GLN A 5 -7.40 -8.89 -30.02
C GLN A 5 -6.96 -9.36 -28.62
N VAL A 6 -5.98 -10.26 -28.55
CA VAL A 6 -5.36 -10.69 -27.28
C VAL A 6 -4.42 -9.59 -26.80
N ILE A 7 -4.69 -9.00 -25.63
CA ILE A 7 -3.86 -7.95 -25.03
C ILE A 7 -3.26 -8.49 -23.73
N GLY A 8 -2.05 -9.07 -23.78
CA GLY A 8 -1.26 -9.37 -22.58
C GLY A 8 -1.00 -10.86 -22.28
N LEU A 9 -0.14 -11.11 -21.28
CA LEU A 9 0.27 -12.44 -20.81
C LEU A 9 -0.45 -12.89 -19.52
N ASP A 10 -1.20 -11.99 -18.87
CA ASP A 10 -1.86 -12.23 -17.57
C ASP A 10 -3.40 -12.12 -17.64
N TYR A 11 -3.95 -11.68 -18.78
CA TYR A 11 -5.37 -11.53 -19.03
C TYR A 11 -5.62 -11.59 -20.54
N THR A 12 -6.80 -12.08 -20.94
CA THR A 12 -7.24 -12.00 -22.34
C THR A 12 -8.56 -11.24 -22.39
N LEU A 13 -8.57 -10.20 -23.23
CA LEU A 13 -9.77 -9.45 -23.57
C LEU A 13 -10.32 -10.00 -24.89
N LEU A 14 -11.58 -10.41 -24.91
CA LEU A 14 -12.28 -10.72 -26.16
C LEU A 14 -13.33 -9.66 -26.40
N GLU A 15 -13.32 -9.05 -27.58
CA GLU A 15 -14.32 -8.06 -28.01
C GLU A 15 -15.10 -8.60 -29.21
N PHE A 16 -16.42 -8.43 -29.20
CA PHE A 16 -17.30 -8.85 -30.29
C PHE A 16 -18.19 -7.69 -30.73
N ASP A 17 -18.05 -7.28 -31.99
CA ASP A 17 -18.94 -6.30 -32.61
C ASP A 17 -20.15 -7.01 -33.27
N VAL A 18 -21.33 -6.82 -32.70
CA VAL A 18 -22.59 -7.44 -33.10
C VAL A 18 -23.52 -6.39 -33.74
N SER A 19 -24.15 -6.73 -34.87
CA SER A 19 -25.09 -5.87 -35.60
C SER A 19 -26.52 -6.40 -35.57
N LYS A 20 -27.51 -5.54 -35.24
CA LYS A 20 -28.94 -5.90 -35.15
C LYS A 20 -29.51 -6.43 -36.48
N LYS A 21 -28.96 -6.00 -37.63
CA LYS A 21 -29.39 -6.44 -38.98
C LYS A 21 -29.14 -7.92 -39.29
N ARG A 22 -28.31 -8.63 -38.50
CA ARG A 22 -27.98 -10.05 -38.70
C ARG A 22 -28.47 -10.97 -37.56
N SER A 23 -29.28 -10.47 -36.62
CA SER A 23 -29.81 -11.28 -35.52
C SER A 23 -31.11 -11.96 -35.98
N PRO A 24 -31.14 -13.31 -36.14
CA PRO A 24 -32.33 -14.00 -36.67
C PRO A 24 -33.47 -14.18 -35.66
N TYR A 25 -33.36 -13.65 -34.44
CA TYR A 25 -34.22 -14.07 -33.33
C TYR A 25 -34.81 -12.88 -32.58
N THR A 26 -36.13 -12.75 -32.65
CA THR A 26 -36.94 -11.98 -31.71
C THR A 26 -36.64 -12.46 -30.29
N TYR A 27 -36.10 -11.56 -29.47
CA TYR A 27 -35.69 -11.83 -28.09
C TYR A 27 -36.88 -12.34 -27.27
N GLY A 28 -36.75 -13.55 -26.73
CA GLY A 28 -37.59 -13.98 -25.61
C GLY A 28 -37.36 -13.03 -24.44
N LYS A 29 -38.43 -12.68 -23.73
CA LYS A 29 -38.36 -11.74 -22.61
C LYS A 29 -37.32 -12.25 -21.59
N ASP A 30 -36.47 -11.32 -21.17
CA ASP A 30 -35.70 -11.32 -19.93
C ASP A 30 -34.28 -11.91 -19.90
N LEU A 31 -33.74 -12.53 -20.97
CA LEU A 31 -32.35 -13.04 -20.98
C LEU A 31 -31.61 -12.75 -22.31
N GLY A 32 -30.47 -12.06 -22.24
CA GLY A 32 -29.54 -11.81 -23.35
C GLY A 32 -28.36 -12.80 -23.40
N PRO A 33 -27.35 -12.55 -24.26
CA PRO A 33 -26.24 -13.48 -24.47
C PRO A 33 -25.42 -13.75 -23.20
N ARG A 34 -24.69 -14.86 -23.16
CA ARG A 34 -23.75 -15.20 -22.07
C ARG A 34 -22.46 -15.84 -22.59
N PHE A 35 -21.40 -15.72 -21.80
CA PHE A 35 -20.15 -16.43 -22.02
C PHE A 35 -20.07 -17.68 -21.11
N GLU A 36 -19.71 -18.81 -21.70
CA GLU A 36 -19.40 -20.05 -20.99
C GLU A 36 -17.95 -20.45 -21.26
N TYR A 37 -17.27 -20.94 -20.23
CA TYR A 37 -15.94 -21.54 -20.37
C TYR A 37 -15.98 -23.02 -20.01
N LYS A 38 -15.29 -23.84 -20.80
CA LYS A 38 -15.11 -25.28 -20.56
C LYS A 38 -13.64 -25.64 -20.60
N THR A 39 -13.19 -26.45 -19.67
CA THR A 39 -11.85 -27.05 -19.70
C THR A 39 -11.91 -28.43 -20.37
N ARG A 40 -10.93 -28.76 -21.21
CA ARG A 40 -10.70 -30.11 -21.73
C ARG A 40 -9.74 -30.84 -20.79
N SER A 41 -10.17 -31.99 -20.30
CA SER A 41 -9.30 -32.96 -19.64
C SER A 41 -9.46 -34.31 -20.34
N ASN A 42 -8.35 -34.90 -20.80
CA ASN A 42 -8.34 -36.21 -21.48
C ASN A 42 -9.35 -36.34 -22.64
N GLY A 43 -9.46 -35.32 -23.48
CA GLY A 43 -10.36 -35.31 -24.65
C GLY A 43 -11.85 -35.14 -24.33
N LYS A 44 -12.23 -35.03 -23.05
CA LYS A 44 -13.61 -34.73 -22.62
C LYS A 44 -13.73 -33.30 -22.11
N LEU A 45 -14.78 -32.61 -22.54
CA LEU A 45 -15.16 -31.27 -22.06
C LEU A 45 -15.79 -31.38 -20.67
N SER A 46 -15.32 -30.57 -19.72
CA SER A 46 -15.89 -30.44 -18.38
C SER A 46 -17.24 -29.69 -18.40
N GLN A 47 -17.93 -29.69 -17.25
CA GLN A 47 -19.19 -28.96 -17.06
C GLN A 47 -18.98 -27.46 -17.33
N ALA A 48 -19.91 -26.85 -18.08
CA ALA A 48 -19.82 -25.44 -18.44
C ALA A 48 -19.90 -24.56 -17.19
N ILE A 49 -18.88 -23.74 -16.95
CA ILE A 49 -18.92 -22.73 -15.90
C ILE A 49 -19.45 -21.44 -16.53
N PRO A 50 -20.61 -20.90 -16.10
CA PRO A 50 -21.09 -19.61 -16.58
C PRO A 50 -20.10 -18.55 -16.13
N PHE A 51 -19.40 -17.95 -17.10
CA PHE A 51 -18.37 -16.96 -16.82
C PHE A 51 -19.00 -15.61 -16.45
N CYS A 52 -20.13 -15.29 -17.09
CA CYS A 52 -20.88 -14.07 -16.85
C CYS A 52 -22.39 -14.35 -16.74
N SER A 53 -23.08 -13.55 -15.93
CA SER A 53 -24.54 -13.52 -15.91
C SER A 53 -25.08 -13.10 -17.28
N PRO A 54 -26.25 -13.60 -17.72
CA PRO A 54 -26.88 -13.19 -18.97
C PRO A 54 -27.08 -11.66 -19.02
N PHE A 55 -26.76 -11.04 -20.15
CA PHE A 55 -26.99 -9.60 -20.30
C PHE A 55 -28.50 -9.30 -20.25
N THR A 56 -28.93 -8.31 -19.48
CA THR A 56 -30.35 -7.88 -19.46
C THR A 56 -30.71 -7.14 -20.75
N THR A 57 -31.78 -7.57 -21.41
CA THR A 57 -32.33 -6.96 -22.64
C THR A 57 -33.59 -6.15 -22.33
N ASP A 58 -33.85 -5.11 -23.13
CA ASP A 58 -35.15 -4.40 -23.18
C ASP A 58 -35.69 -4.55 -24.61
N GLN A 59 -37.01 -4.44 -24.81
CA GLN A 59 -37.73 -4.75 -26.05
C GLN A 59 -37.14 -4.13 -27.33
N ASN A 60 -36.26 -3.13 -27.21
CA ASN A 60 -35.55 -2.50 -28.32
C ASN A 60 -34.00 -2.51 -28.26
N ARG A 61 -33.38 -3.01 -27.19
CA ARG A 61 -31.92 -2.94 -26.94
C ARG A 61 -31.33 -4.31 -26.62
N LEU A 62 -30.17 -4.59 -27.24
CA LEU A 62 -29.39 -5.80 -27.01
C LEU A 62 -28.82 -5.88 -25.58
N CYS A 63 -28.58 -4.73 -24.95
CA CYS A 63 -28.14 -4.58 -23.56
C CYS A 63 -28.59 -3.21 -23.01
N VAL A 64 -28.90 -3.12 -21.72
CA VAL A 64 -29.09 -1.84 -21.02
C VAL A 64 -27.72 -1.25 -20.67
N THR A 65 -27.44 -0.04 -21.13
CA THR A 65 -26.14 0.63 -20.91
C THR A 65 -25.86 0.88 -19.43
N LYS A 66 -24.64 0.48 -19.02
CA LYS A 66 -23.95 0.66 -17.72
C LYS A 66 -24.32 -0.32 -16.61
N GLN A 67 -23.59 -1.43 -16.55
CA GLN A 67 -23.00 -1.97 -15.32
C GLN A 67 -21.84 -2.89 -15.71
N PHE A 68 -20.68 -2.72 -15.07
CA PHE A 68 -19.64 -3.74 -15.04
C PHE A 68 -20.22 -4.90 -14.23
N PHE A 69 -20.38 -6.06 -14.85
CA PHE A 69 -20.74 -7.26 -14.08
C PHE A 69 -19.53 -7.69 -13.24
N PRO A 70 -19.72 -8.28 -12.05
CA PRO A 70 -18.64 -8.62 -11.11
C PRO A 70 -17.50 -9.45 -11.71
N ASN A 71 -17.74 -10.12 -12.84
CA ASN A 71 -16.82 -11.06 -13.46
C ASN A 71 -16.13 -10.52 -14.74
N GLY A 72 -16.01 -9.20 -14.91
CA GLY A 72 -15.21 -8.63 -16.00
C GLY A 72 -15.87 -8.65 -17.40
N CYS A 73 -17.18 -8.88 -17.49
CA CYS A 73 -17.94 -8.70 -18.74
C CYS A 73 -18.54 -7.30 -18.88
N SER A 74 -18.58 -6.80 -20.11
CA SER A 74 -19.21 -5.52 -20.46
C SER A 74 -19.95 -5.59 -21.79
N CYS A 75 -21.00 -4.78 -21.94
CA CYS A 75 -21.70 -4.58 -23.21
C CYS A 75 -21.85 -3.08 -23.46
N LYS A 76 -21.35 -2.59 -24.60
CA LYS A 76 -21.33 -1.18 -24.97
C LYS A 76 -21.95 -0.96 -26.34
N ARG A 77 -22.92 -0.04 -26.46
CA ARG A 77 -23.44 0.36 -27.78
C ARG A 77 -22.40 1.22 -28.51
N ILE A 78 -22.07 0.84 -29.75
CA ILE A 78 -21.07 1.53 -30.61
C ILE A 78 -21.69 2.09 -31.90
N GLY A 79 -23.01 1.96 -32.09
CA GLY A 79 -23.73 2.58 -33.20
C GLY A 79 -25.25 2.41 -33.11
N LYS A 80 -25.98 2.90 -34.12
CA LYS A 80 -27.46 2.85 -34.17
C LYS A 80 -28.00 1.43 -33.96
N ASP A 81 -27.28 0.42 -34.45
CA ASP A 81 -27.61 -1.01 -34.32
C ASP A 81 -26.37 -1.89 -34.07
N ARG A 82 -25.29 -1.32 -33.53
CA ARG A 82 -24.04 -2.02 -33.26
C ARG A 82 -23.71 -2.03 -31.77
N TYR A 83 -23.30 -3.19 -31.27
CA TYR A 83 -22.95 -3.41 -29.87
C TYR A 83 -21.61 -4.12 -29.78
N ARG A 84 -20.80 -3.75 -28.80
CA ARG A 84 -19.56 -4.40 -28.44
C ARG A 84 -19.76 -5.18 -27.16
N LEU A 85 -19.59 -6.50 -27.21
CA LEU A 85 -19.55 -7.36 -26.04
C LEU A 85 -18.09 -7.61 -25.70
N SER A 86 -17.69 -7.38 -24.45
CA SER A 86 -16.34 -7.69 -23.99
C SER A 86 -16.37 -8.61 -22.78
N ALA A 87 -15.44 -9.55 -22.70
CA ALA A 87 -15.21 -10.38 -21.51
C ALA A 87 -13.72 -10.37 -21.16
N ASN A 88 -13.41 -10.15 -19.88
CA ASN A 88 -12.06 -10.17 -19.33
C ASN A 88 -11.88 -11.43 -18.49
N PHE A 89 -10.90 -12.27 -18.81
CA PHE A 89 -10.65 -13.51 -18.09
C PHE A 89 -9.20 -13.64 -17.61
N SER A 90 -9.07 -14.05 -16.35
CA SER A 90 -7.84 -14.46 -15.69
C SER A 90 -7.81 -15.99 -15.62
N VAL A 91 -7.15 -16.62 -16.59
CA VAL A 91 -6.91 -18.08 -16.59
C VAL A 91 -5.43 -18.32 -16.83
N THR A 92 -4.87 -19.35 -16.20
CA THR A 92 -3.45 -19.70 -16.35
C THR A 92 -3.14 -20.14 -17.79
N ALA A 93 -1.89 -20.02 -18.23
CA ALA A 93 -1.48 -20.46 -19.57
C ALA A 93 -1.76 -21.97 -19.83
N LYS A 94 -1.78 -22.78 -18.77
CA LYS A 94 -2.14 -24.21 -18.81
C LYS A 94 -3.64 -24.42 -19.06
N GLU A 95 -4.48 -23.54 -18.50
CA GLU A 95 -5.93 -23.56 -18.72
C GLU A 95 -6.28 -23.03 -20.12
N MET A 96 -5.61 -21.98 -20.61
CA MET A 96 -5.84 -21.45 -21.97
C MET A 96 -5.58 -22.49 -23.07
N SER A 97 -4.51 -23.28 -22.94
CA SER A 97 -4.11 -24.29 -23.93
C SER A 97 -5.08 -25.47 -24.04
N HIS A 98 -5.99 -25.63 -23.07
CA HIS A 98 -6.94 -26.74 -23.01
C HIS A 98 -8.38 -26.24 -22.81
N GLY A 99 -8.66 -24.96 -23.07
CA GLY A 99 -9.95 -24.32 -22.82
C GLY A 99 -10.74 -24.04 -24.09
N MET A 100 -12.07 -24.10 -24.01
CA MET A 100 -12.97 -23.64 -25.06
C MET A 100 -13.90 -22.57 -24.49
N LEU A 101 -13.94 -21.41 -25.14
CA LEU A 101 -14.87 -20.34 -24.78
C LEU A 101 -16.06 -20.35 -25.73
N SER A 102 -17.27 -20.32 -25.20
CA SER A 102 -18.50 -20.29 -25.98
C SER A 102 -19.26 -18.99 -25.73
N LEU A 103 -19.66 -18.30 -26.80
CA LEU A 103 -20.69 -17.26 -26.73
C LEU A 103 -22.04 -17.89 -27.06
N ILE A 104 -23.02 -17.77 -26.15
CA ILE A 104 -24.32 -18.42 -26.28
C ILE A 104 -25.43 -17.38 -26.32
N TRP A 105 -26.31 -17.51 -27.32
CA TRP A 105 -27.53 -16.74 -27.46
C TRP A 105 -28.74 -17.56 -27.01
N PRO A 106 -29.50 -17.13 -25.98
CA PRO A 106 -30.76 -17.78 -25.63
C PRO A 106 -31.81 -17.51 -26.72
N GLY A 107 -32.50 -18.55 -27.17
CA GLY A 107 -33.55 -18.46 -28.20
C GLY A 107 -34.56 -19.60 -28.09
N GLY A 108 -35.84 -19.31 -28.32
CA GLY A 108 -36.96 -20.25 -28.14
C GLY A 108 -37.01 -21.44 -29.13
N ARG A 109 -36.13 -21.48 -30.14
CA ARG A 109 -36.00 -22.60 -31.10
C ARG A 109 -34.56 -23.16 -31.16
N GLY A 110 -33.88 -23.17 -30.02
CA GLY A 110 -32.50 -23.65 -29.87
C GLY A 110 -31.54 -22.50 -29.59
N ALA A 111 -30.62 -22.72 -28.64
CA ALA A 111 -29.60 -21.75 -28.30
C ALA A 111 -28.53 -21.69 -29.41
N PHE A 112 -28.24 -20.51 -29.93
CA PHE A 112 -27.14 -20.33 -30.86
C PHE A 112 -25.82 -20.31 -30.08
N ARG A 113 -24.93 -21.26 -30.35
CA ARG A 113 -23.62 -21.39 -29.72
C ARG A 113 -22.54 -21.09 -30.75
N HIS A 114 -21.60 -20.23 -30.39
CA HIS A 114 -20.37 -20.05 -31.15
C HIS A 114 -19.19 -20.39 -30.25
N ASP A 115 -18.45 -21.42 -30.64
CA ASP A 115 -17.31 -21.94 -29.90
C ASP A 115 -16.02 -21.33 -30.48
N TYR A 116 -15.17 -20.84 -29.59
CA TYR A 116 -13.87 -20.28 -29.90
C TYR A 116 -12.80 -21.16 -29.25
N ASP A 117 -11.99 -21.79 -30.09
CA ASP A 117 -10.73 -22.37 -29.65
C ASP A 117 -9.79 -21.20 -29.30
N LEU A 118 -9.38 -21.13 -28.04
CA LEU A 118 -8.39 -20.14 -27.63
C LEU A 118 -7.07 -20.48 -28.33
N PRO A 119 -6.34 -19.48 -28.88
CA PRO A 119 -5.07 -19.74 -29.51
C PRO A 119 -4.15 -20.44 -28.52
N GLU A 120 -3.45 -21.48 -28.98
CA GLU A 120 -2.44 -22.16 -28.19
C GLU A 120 -1.40 -21.11 -27.78
N VAL A 121 -1.49 -20.63 -26.53
CA VAL A 121 -0.43 -19.81 -25.97
C VAL A 121 0.77 -20.74 -25.91
N ARG A 122 1.66 -20.63 -26.90
CA ARG A 122 3.02 -21.18 -26.82
C ARG A 122 3.71 -20.47 -25.67
N SER A 123 3.36 -20.86 -24.45
CA SER A 123 4.00 -20.43 -23.23
C SER A 123 5.36 -21.10 -23.20
N ARG A 124 6.33 -20.49 -23.86
CA ARG A 124 7.71 -20.56 -23.41
C ARG A 124 8.22 -19.15 -23.13
N PRO A 125 7.76 -18.45 -22.07
CA PRO A 125 8.77 -17.99 -21.14
C PRO A 125 9.33 -19.27 -20.51
N THR A 126 10.48 -19.72 -20.99
CA THR A 126 11.24 -20.76 -20.31
C THR A 126 11.26 -20.42 -18.82
N ARG A 127 11.13 -21.41 -17.92
CA ARG A 127 11.38 -21.19 -16.47
C ARG A 127 12.69 -20.44 -16.22
N SER A 128 13.64 -20.45 -17.17
CA SER A 128 14.83 -19.61 -17.15
C SER A 128 14.55 -18.11 -17.31
N ALA A 129 13.62 -17.66 -18.15
CA ALA A 129 13.38 -16.23 -18.41
C ALA A 129 12.67 -15.50 -17.24
N SER A 130 11.74 -16.15 -16.53
CA SER A 130 11.15 -15.58 -15.31
C SER A 130 12.14 -15.60 -14.14
N ARG A 131 12.95 -16.66 -14.02
CA ARG A 131 14.06 -16.72 -13.06
C ARG A 131 15.15 -15.71 -13.36
N LEU A 132 15.51 -15.50 -14.62
CA LEU A 132 16.46 -14.47 -15.05
C LEU A 132 15.92 -13.07 -14.76
N ARG A 133 14.64 -12.80 -15.06
CA ARG A 133 14.02 -11.51 -14.70
C ARG A 133 14.06 -11.25 -13.20
N LYS A 134 13.66 -12.23 -12.40
CA LYS A 134 13.72 -12.12 -10.94
C LYS A 134 15.16 -11.93 -10.45
N ALA A 135 16.11 -12.71 -10.96
CA ALA A 135 17.52 -12.59 -10.62
C ALA A 135 18.12 -11.23 -11.05
N VAL A 136 17.72 -10.68 -12.20
CA VAL A 136 18.14 -9.34 -12.63
C VAL A 136 17.56 -8.27 -11.71
N ILE A 137 16.27 -8.34 -11.35
CA ILE A 137 15.65 -7.41 -10.41
C ILE A 137 16.33 -7.51 -9.03
N ASP A 138 16.54 -8.72 -8.51
CA ASP A 138 17.23 -8.94 -7.23
C ASP A 138 18.67 -8.38 -7.26
N LEU A 139 19.41 -8.60 -8.36
CA LEU A 139 20.77 -8.08 -8.53
C LEU A 139 20.80 -6.55 -8.66
N GLU A 140 19.89 -5.96 -9.44
CA GLU A 140 19.76 -4.50 -9.55
C GLU A 140 19.28 -3.87 -8.24
N THR A 141 18.46 -4.58 -7.45
CA THR A 141 18.11 -4.21 -6.06
C THR A 141 19.37 -4.14 -5.22
N ILE A 142 20.15 -5.21 -5.18
CA ILE A 142 21.40 -5.26 -4.42
C ILE A 142 22.37 -4.17 -4.89
N LYS A 143 22.54 -3.99 -6.21
CA LYS A 143 23.39 -2.92 -6.78
C LYS A 143 22.90 -1.53 -6.40
N MET A 144 21.59 -1.27 -6.43
CA MET A 144 21.03 0.01 -6.02
C MET A 144 21.30 0.28 -4.54
N TYR A 145 21.07 -0.69 -3.65
CA TYR A 145 21.42 -0.54 -2.24
C TYR A 145 22.92 -0.34 -2.04
N LEU A 146 23.77 -1.09 -2.76
CA LEU A 146 25.22 -0.89 -2.73
C LEU A 146 25.60 0.49 -3.26
N LEU A 147 24.99 0.98 -4.33
CA LEU A 147 25.21 2.32 -4.88
C LEU A 147 24.76 3.39 -3.90
N VAL A 148 23.62 3.23 -3.26
CA VAL A 148 23.13 4.15 -2.22
C VAL A 148 24.08 4.15 -1.03
N ILE A 149 24.51 2.98 -0.56
CA ILE A 149 25.48 2.84 0.53
C ILE A 149 26.82 3.45 0.13
N ILE A 150 27.34 3.13 -1.05
CA ILE A 150 28.59 3.67 -1.59
C ILE A 150 28.46 5.17 -1.77
N GLN A 151 27.39 5.70 -2.35
CA GLN A 151 27.17 7.15 -2.49
C GLN A 151 27.04 7.83 -1.13
N THR A 152 26.41 7.19 -0.15
CA THR A 152 26.30 7.73 1.22
C THR A 152 27.68 7.74 1.88
N LEU A 153 28.43 6.65 1.80
CA LEU A 153 29.80 6.54 2.30
C LEU A 153 30.78 7.42 1.52
N SER A 154 30.59 7.59 0.22
CA SER A 154 31.36 8.49 -0.65
C SER A 154 31.00 9.93 -0.37
N LEU A 155 29.77 10.31 -0.07
CA LEU A 155 29.47 11.68 0.39
C LEU A 155 30.15 11.97 1.73
N VAL A 156 30.29 10.96 2.59
CA VAL A 156 31.07 11.06 3.84
C VAL A 156 32.58 11.17 3.57
N ILE A 157 33.13 10.33 2.68
CA ILE A 157 34.57 10.27 2.38
C ILE A 157 35.00 11.42 1.44
N THR A 158 34.24 11.69 0.39
CA THR A 158 34.41 12.80 -0.55
C THR A 158 34.04 14.14 0.09
N GLY A 159 33.18 14.18 1.12
CA GLY A 159 33.04 15.37 1.99
C GLY A 159 34.34 15.72 2.72
N CYS A 160 35.13 14.71 3.09
CA CYS A 160 36.51 14.90 3.59
C CYS A 160 37.50 15.24 2.46
N PHE A 161 37.27 14.77 1.23
CA PHE A 161 38.16 15.00 0.07
C PHE A 161 37.92 16.34 -0.65
N LEU A 162 36.69 16.86 -0.66
CA LEU A 162 36.34 18.17 -1.24
C LEU A 162 36.99 19.32 -0.45
N LYS A 163 37.42 19.09 0.80
CA LYS A 163 38.31 20.00 1.56
C LYS A 163 39.68 20.19 0.88
N PHE A 164 40.12 19.27 0.02
CA PHE A 164 41.36 19.43 -0.74
C PHE A 164 41.15 20.24 -2.04
N CYS A 165 39.97 20.18 -2.66
CA CYS A 165 39.74 20.79 -3.99
C CYS A 165 38.91 22.09 -3.96
N VAL A 166 38.14 22.38 -2.91
CA VAL A 166 37.21 23.54 -2.87
C VAL A 166 37.78 24.73 -2.06
N SER A 167 39.07 24.70 -1.71
CA SER A 167 39.78 25.91 -1.26
C SER A 167 39.93 26.99 -2.35
N ALA A 168 39.51 26.73 -3.60
CA ALA A 168 39.70 27.66 -4.71
C ALA A 168 38.44 28.07 -5.52
N GLY A 169 37.23 27.54 -5.25
CA GLY A 169 36.22 27.47 -6.34
C GLY A 169 34.88 28.21 -6.23
N LEU A 170 34.30 28.46 -5.06
CA LEU A 170 32.82 28.66 -4.98
C LEU A 170 32.37 29.88 -4.18
N ARG A 171 32.77 31.07 -4.64
CA ARG A 171 32.13 32.35 -4.25
C ARG A 171 31.03 32.83 -5.21
N TYR A 172 30.71 32.11 -6.29
CA TYR A 172 30.01 32.75 -7.43
C TYR A 172 28.55 32.31 -7.74
N VAL A 173 27.95 31.30 -7.10
CA VAL A 173 26.68 30.73 -7.63
C VAL A 173 25.43 30.96 -6.77
N PHE A 174 25.53 31.60 -5.58
CA PHE A 174 24.39 31.68 -4.64
C PHE A 174 23.62 33.00 -4.60
N LEU A 175 23.54 33.73 -5.70
CA LEU A 175 22.64 34.88 -5.84
C LEU A 175 21.98 34.87 -7.21
N ASN A 176 20.83 34.21 -7.35
CA ASN A 176 19.63 34.77 -8.00
C ASN A 176 18.50 33.74 -8.18
N LYS A 177 17.28 34.21 -7.89
CA LYS A 177 15.94 33.68 -8.23
C LYS A 177 15.29 32.68 -7.27
N PHE A 178 14.55 33.23 -6.29
CA PHE A 178 13.28 32.67 -5.82
C PHE A 178 12.33 33.81 -5.46
N SER A 179 11.47 34.21 -6.40
CA SER A 179 10.41 35.19 -6.13
C SER A 179 9.21 35.05 -7.08
N SER A 180 8.55 33.88 -7.12
CA SER A 180 7.21 33.80 -7.75
C SER A 180 6.42 32.52 -7.41
N LEU A 181 6.30 32.14 -6.13
CA LEU A 181 5.49 30.96 -5.76
C LEU A 181 4.59 31.18 -4.53
N SER A 182 4.02 32.37 -4.36
CA SER A 182 3.16 32.69 -3.20
C SER A 182 1.76 33.20 -3.53
N ARG A 183 1.28 33.05 -4.77
CA ARG A 183 0.00 33.68 -5.19
C ARG A 183 -1.06 32.74 -5.78
N TRP A 184 -0.90 31.43 -5.65
CA TRP A 184 -1.79 30.43 -6.29
C TRP A 184 -2.30 29.31 -5.37
N LEU A 185 -2.09 29.46 -4.06
CA LEU A 185 -2.61 28.54 -3.03
C LEU A 185 -3.80 29.18 -2.32
N ASP A 186 -4.93 29.31 -3.02
CA ASP A 186 -6.23 29.62 -2.40
C ASP A 186 -6.93 28.30 -2.00
N PRO A 187 -7.22 28.05 -0.71
CA PRO A 187 -7.77 26.78 -0.23
C PRO A 187 -9.28 26.59 -0.45
N ASN A 188 -10.00 27.56 -1.00
CA ASN A 188 -11.47 27.62 -0.90
C ASN A 188 -12.25 27.17 -2.14
N ASN A 189 -11.82 26.13 -2.85
CA ASN A 189 -12.73 25.52 -3.83
C ASN A 189 -12.57 24.01 -3.97
N HIS A 190 -13.72 23.34 -4.02
CA HIS A 190 -13.96 21.92 -4.29
C HIS A 190 -14.03 20.96 -3.09
N ASN A 191 -15.17 21.05 -2.39
CA ASN A 191 -15.83 19.89 -1.81
C ASN A 191 -17.05 19.51 -2.67
N LYS A 192 -16.97 18.35 -3.33
CA LYS A 192 -18.03 17.37 -3.64
C LYS A 192 -17.68 16.59 -4.90
N VAL A 193 -18.03 15.30 -4.88
CA VAL A 193 -17.89 14.28 -5.94
C VAL A 193 -16.57 13.50 -5.93
N TYR A 194 -16.32 12.77 -4.84
CA TYR A 194 -15.34 11.67 -4.80
C TYR A 194 -16.09 10.36 -4.54
N THR A 195 -16.41 9.61 -5.60
CA THR A 195 -16.67 8.15 -5.53
C THR A 195 -16.87 7.44 -6.88
N SER A 196 -17.02 8.11 -8.04
CA SER A 196 -17.40 7.39 -9.28
C SER A 196 -16.44 7.48 -10.47
N ARG A 197 -15.26 8.11 -10.35
CA ARG A 197 -14.38 8.42 -11.51
C ARG A 197 -13.10 7.60 -11.63
N TYR A 198 -12.84 6.65 -10.74
CA TYR A 198 -11.54 5.96 -10.70
C TYR A 198 -11.37 4.79 -11.68
N GLN A 199 -12.43 4.28 -12.31
CA GLN A 199 -12.31 3.16 -13.27
C GLN A 199 -12.09 3.59 -14.74
N GLY A 200 -12.30 4.87 -15.08
CA GLY A 200 -12.23 5.34 -16.47
C GLY A 200 -10.84 5.82 -16.92
N LEU A 201 -9.94 6.13 -16.00
CA LEU A 201 -8.66 6.78 -16.33
C LEU A 201 -7.51 5.81 -16.63
N ASP A 202 -7.55 4.58 -16.10
CA ASP A 202 -6.51 3.57 -16.35
C ASP A 202 -6.59 3.00 -17.79
N LEU A 203 -7.74 3.12 -18.46
CA LEU A 203 -7.92 2.72 -19.87
C LEU A 203 -7.36 3.73 -20.89
N ALA A 204 -7.08 4.97 -20.46
CA ALA A 204 -6.63 6.04 -21.36
C ALA A 204 -5.10 6.20 -21.42
N VAL A 205 -4.34 5.50 -20.57
CA VAL A 205 -2.87 5.54 -20.57
C VAL A 205 -2.35 4.34 -21.38
N LYS A 206 -2.62 4.33 -22.69
CA LYS A 206 -2.20 3.26 -23.59
C LYS A 206 -0.78 3.52 -24.12
N ALA A 207 0.07 2.50 -23.95
CA ALA A 207 1.46 2.28 -24.38
C ALA A 207 2.53 2.56 -23.31
N THR A 208 2.77 1.58 -22.42
CA THR A 208 4.04 1.48 -21.69
C THR A 208 5.12 0.97 -22.64
N MET A 209 6.21 1.72 -22.77
CA MET A 209 7.34 1.30 -23.60
C MET A 209 8.16 0.27 -22.82
N LYS A 210 8.30 -0.95 -23.35
CA LYS A 210 9.15 -1.99 -22.75
C LYS A 210 10.51 -1.97 -23.42
N ILE A 211 11.55 -1.58 -22.68
CA ILE A 211 12.94 -1.60 -23.14
C ILE A 211 13.71 -2.55 -22.24
N LEU A 212 14.31 -3.61 -22.81
CA LEU A 212 15.14 -4.58 -22.07
C LEU A 212 14.46 -5.20 -20.83
N GLY A 213 13.13 -5.38 -20.86
CA GLY A 213 12.36 -5.91 -19.74
C GLY A 213 11.96 -4.88 -18.68
N ILE A 214 12.37 -3.62 -18.83
CA ILE A 214 11.92 -2.49 -18.00
C ILE A 214 10.68 -1.88 -18.65
N GLU A 215 9.60 -1.80 -17.86
CA GLU A 215 8.37 -1.14 -18.26
C GLU A 215 8.44 0.33 -17.90
N LEU A 216 8.65 1.20 -18.91
CA LEU A 216 8.77 2.63 -18.67
C LEU A 216 7.41 3.26 -18.37
N ALA A 217 7.43 4.23 -17.46
CA ALA A 217 6.28 5.07 -17.20
C ALA A 217 6.01 5.96 -18.43
N PRO A 218 4.75 6.10 -18.84
CA PRO A 218 4.38 6.96 -19.96
C PRO A 218 4.74 8.42 -19.64
N LEU A 219 5.18 9.17 -20.66
CA LEU A 219 5.60 10.56 -20.48
C LEU A 219 4.42 11.49 -20.16
N ASN A 220 3.23 11.17 -20.68
CA ASN A 220 2.01 11.96 -20.49
C ASN A 220 1.16 11.43 -19.32
N ILE A 221 1.59 11.71 -18.10
CA ILE A 221 0.85 11.41 -16.87
C ILE A 221 0.16 12.69 -16.37
N PRO A 222 -1.15 12.64 -16.01
CA PRO A 222 -1.87 13.78 -15.44
C PRO A 222 -1.20 14.34 -14.19
N LEU A 223 -1.32 15.65 -13.94
CA LEU A 223 -0.74 16.31 -12.76
C LEU A 223 -1.15 15.64 -11.45
N GLU A 224 -2.41 15.24 -11.31
CA GLU A 224 -2.92 14.53 -10.13
C GLU A 224 -2.11 13.26 -9.83
N ARG A 225 -1.82 12.45 -10.85
CA ARG A 225 -1.03 11.21 -10.73
C ARG A 225 0.44 11.50 -10.37
N ARG A 226 0.99 12.64 -10.81
CA ARG A 226 2.33 13.11 -10.42
C ARG A 226 2.35 13.56 -8.96
N LEU A 227 1.35 14.32 -8.51
CA LEU A 227 1.22 14.75 -7.13
C LEU A 227 1.09 13.55 -6.17
N GLN A 228 0.28 12.55 -6.53
CA GLN A 228 0.21 11.28 -5.80
C GLN A 228 1.57 10.59 -5.71
N THR A 229 2.32 10.56 -6.82
CA THR A 229 3.68 10.02 -6.84
C THR A 229 4.62 10.81 -5.91
N ILE A 230 4.50 12.14 -5.88
CA ILE A 230 5.25 13.00 -4.93
C ILE A 230 4.88 12.67 -3.47
N GLY A 231 3.60 12.44 -3.19
CA GLY A 231 3.13 12.02 -1.86
C GLY A 231 3.79 10.73 -1.38
N ALA A 232 3.77 9.69 -2.21
CA ALA A 232 4.39 8.40 -1.89
C ALA A 232 5.93 8.49 -1.84
N LEU A 233 6.54 9.27 -2.73
CA LEU A 233 8.00 9.50 -2.72
C LEU A 233 8.42 10.21 -1.44
N HIS A 234 7.69 11.23 -1.01
CA HIS A 234 8.02 11.98 0.19
C HIS A 234 8.15 11.07 1.40
N PHE A 235 7.15 10.21 1.67
CA PHE A 235 7.23 9.35 2.85
C PHE A 235 8.38 8.35 2.73
N THR A 236 8.50 7.65 1.60
CA THR A 236 9.55 6.64 1.41
C THR A 236 10.96 7.24 1.50
N TYR A 237 11.23 8.36 0.82
CA TYR A 237 12.54 8.98 0.86
C TYR A 237 12.82 9.66 2.20
N SER A 238 11.79 10.21 2.86
CA SER A 238 11.96 10.74 4.21
C SER A 238 12.37 9.62 5.17
N PHE A 239 11.65 8.49 5.14
CA PHE A 239 11.93 7.34 5.98
C PHE A 239 13.35 6.79 5.78
N LEU A 240 13.82 6.69 4.53
CA LEU A 240 15.10 6.07 4.21
C LEU A 240 16.30 7.01 4.33
N PHE A 241 16.16 8.27 3.92
CA PHE A 241 17.31 9.14 3.65
C PHE A 241 17.33 10.44 4.45
N PHE A 242 16.17 10.97 4.86
CA PHE A 242 16.12 12.32 5.43
C PHE A 242 16.86 12.42 6.76
N GLY A 243 16.77 11.40 7.63
CA GLY A 243 17.54 11.34 8.88
C GLY A 243 19.05 11.45 8.68
N PHE A 244 19.62 10.54 7.89
CA PHE A 244 21.07 10.56 7.59
C PHE A 244 21.48 11.81 6.80
N GLY A 245 20.64 12.25 5.85
CA GLY A 245 20.88 13.46 5.08
C GLY A 245 20.98 14.71 5.97
N MET A 246 20.06 14.86 6.92
CA MET A 246 20.10 15.97 7.89
C MET A 246 21.26 15.85 8.86
N LEU A 247 21.61 14.63 9.30
CA LEU A 247 22.80 14.43 10.13
C LEU A 247 24.07 14.88 9.40
N PHE A 248 24.29 14.44 8.15
CA PHE A 248 25.47 14.85 7.38
C PHE A 248 25.47 16.35 7.09
N PHE A 249 24.31 16.94 6.81
CA PHE A 249 24.18 18.38 6.67
C PHE A 249 24.59 19.13 7.95
N PHE A 250 24.14 18.67 9.12
CA PHE A 250 24.50 19.28 10.41
C PHE A 250 25.98 19.12 10.73
N LEU A 251 26.55 17.94 10.50
CA LEU A 251 27.99 17.69 10.66
C LEU A 251 28.81 18.58 9.72
N TYR A 252 28.35 18.74 8.48
CA TYR A 252 28.98 19.66 7.52
C TYR A 252 28.94 21.11 8.04
N LEU A 253 27.78 21.61 8.47
CA LEU A 253 27.67 22.96 9.03
C LEU A 253 28.58 23.13 10.25
N PHE A 254 28.65 22.14 11.14
CA PHE A 254 29.41 22.19 12.38
C PHE A 254 30.92 22.20 12.17
N PHE A 255 31.44 21.33 11.30
CA PHE A 255 32.89 21.12 11.14
C PHE A 255 33.53 21.83 9.93
N PHE A 256 32.73 22.35 9.00
CA PHE A 256 33.21 22.81 7.70
C PHE A 256 32.73 24.21 7.29
N THR A 257 31.93 24.90 8.12
CA THR A 257 31.42 26.24 7.79
C THR A 257 31.49 27.21 8.98
N SER A 258 31.43 28.51 8.71
CA SER A 258 31.28 29.54 9.76
C SER A 258 29.91 29.51 10.46
N TYR A 259 28.98 28.66 9.99
CA TYR A 259 27.64 28.51 10.56
C TYR A 259 27.56 27.45 11.67
N TYR A 260 28.69 27.01 12.25
CA TYR A 260 28.74 25.97 13.29
C TYR A 260 27.86 26.27 14.53
N PHE A 261 27.58 27.55 14.79
CA PHE A 261 26.70 27.96 15.88
C PHE A 261 25.26 27.47 15.69
N ILE A 262 24.78 27.26 14.46
CA ILE A 262 23.44 26.74 14.18
C ILE A 262 23.28 25.30 14.71
N PRO A 263 24.08 24.30 14.26
CA PRO A 263 24.01 22.95 14.81
C PRO A 263 24.37 22.90 16.30
N LEU A 264 25.23 23.79 16.80
CA LEU A 264 25.53 23.86 18.23
C LEU A 264 24.29 24.27 19.06
N LEU A 265 23.60 25.35 18.68
CA LEU A 265 22.39 25.80 19.35
C LEU A 265 21.28 24.74 19.27
N TYR A 266 21.13 24.12 18.10
CA TYR A 266 20.19 23.00 17.93
C TYR A 266 20.57 21.82 18.83
N LEU A 267 21.85 21.46 18.96
CA LEU A 267 22.29 20.36 19.82
C LEU A 267 21.98 20.63 21.29
N ILE A 268 22.21 21.86 21.77
CA ILE A 268 21.86 22.27 23.13
C ILE A 268 20.35 22.11 23.36
N TRP A 269 19.54 22.62 22.44
CA TRP A 269 18.08 22.48 22.50
C TRP A 269 17.65 21.00 22.44
N TYR A 270 18.25 20.22 21.53
CA TYR A 270 17.98 18.79 21.35
C TYR A 270 18.25 18.01 22.64
N LEU A 271 19.35 18.29 23.35
CA LEU A 271 19.69 17.61 24.59
C LEU A 271 18.67 17.91 25.69
N TYR A 272 18.31 19.19 25.85
CA TYR A 272 17.27 19.63 26.79
C TYR A 272 15.91 18.98 26.47
N ASP A 273 15.52 18.99 25.20
CA ASP A 273 14.21 18.53 24.75
C ASP A 273 14.19 17.01 24.44
N SER A 274 15.32 16.30 24.57
CA SER A 274 15.46 14.88 24.22
C SER A 274 14.33 13.96 24.70
N PRO A 275 13.74 14.13 25.91
CA PRO A 275 12.67 13.25 26.38
C PRO A 275 11.32 13.41 25.66
N VAL A 276 11.13 14.46 24.84
CA VAL A 276 9.80 14.80 24.28
C VAL A 276 9.17 13.68 23.46
N SER A 277 9.97 12.81 22.82
CA SER A 277 9.47 11.64 22.07
C SER A 277 8.78 10.62 22.97
N ARG A 278 9.09 10.62 24.27
CA ARG A 278 8.49 9.78 25.30
C ARG A 278 7.43 10.51 26.12
N HIS A 279 7.24 11.81 25.88
CA HIS A 279 6.34 12.68 26.64
C HIS A 279 5.28 13.32 25.73
N GLY A 280 4.60 12.52 24.89
CA GLY A 280 3.48 12.98 24.06
C GLY A 280 3.88 13.66 22.74
N GLY A 281 5.17 13.87 22.50
CA GLY A 281 5.66 14.46 21.26
C GLY A 281 5.32 15.95 21.10
N ARG A 282 5.31 16.46 19.86
CA ARG A 282 5.02 17.88 19.55
C ARG A 282 4.08 17.98 18.36
N ARG A 283 2.93 17.30 18.46
CA ARG A 283 1.94 17.20 17.39
C ARG A 283 1.56 18.58 16.83
N SER A 284 1.54 18.71 15.51
CA SER A 284 1.06 19.87 14.78
C SER A 284 -0.04 19.48 13.82
N ASP A 285 -1.27 19.95 14.07
CA ASP A 285 -2.39 19.72 13.16
C ASP A 285 -2.24 20.42 11.81
N TRP A 286 -1.40 21.45 11.73
CA TRP A 286 -1.05 22.08 10.46
C TRP A 286 -0.20 21.13 9.60
N VAL A 287 0.85 20.53 10.19
CA VAL A 287 1.69 19.55 9.49
C VAL A 287 0.84 18.35 9.08
N ARG A 288 0.08 17.74 9.99
CA ARG A 288 -0.78 16.58 9.71
C ARG A 288 -1.79 16.81 8.58
N ARG A 289 -2.18 18.07 8.31
CA ARG A 289 -3.12 18.47 7.24
C ARG A 289 -2.46 18.88 5.94
N TRP A 290 -1.15 18.73 5.77
CA TRP A 290 -0.48 19.02 4.52
C TRP A 290 -1.09 18.23 3.34
N PRO A 291 -1.33 18.85 2.17
CA PRO A 291 -1.91 18.19 0.99
C PRO A 291 -1.16 16.92 0.56
N LEU A 292 0.14 16.89 0.85
CA LEU A 292 1.05 15.78 0.63
C LEU A 292 0.54 14.44 1.16
N PHE A 293 -0.10 14.43 2.32
CA PHE A 293 -0.64 13.21 2.91
C PHE A 293 -1.91 12.72 2.21
N ARG A 294 -2.73 13.63 1.67
CA ARG A 294 -3.88 13.27 0.83
C ARG A 294 -3.42 12.71 -0.51
N TRP A 295 -2.35 13.25 -1.08
CA TRP A 295 -1.73 12.70 -2.28
C TRP A 295 -1.15 11.32 -2.04
N SER A 296 -0.50 11.10 -0.88
CA SER A 296 -0.01 9.79 -0.48
C SER A 296 -1.16 8.78 -0.32
N ALA A 297 -2.24 9.14 0.38
CA ALA A 297 -3.43 8.31 0.50
C ALA A 297 -4.01 7.94 -0.88
N ALA A 298 -4.15 8.92 -1.77
CA ALA A 298 -4.68 8.72 -3.13
C ALA A 298 -3.71 7.97 -4.07
N TYR A 299 -2.43 7.86 -3.73
CA TYR A 299 -1.49 6.99 -4.44
C TYR A 299 -1.86 5.52 -4.22
N PHE A 300 -2.23 5.13 -3.00
CA PHE A 300 -2.57 3.77 -2.59
C PHE A 300 -4.07 3.45 -2.61
N PRO A 301 -4.91 4.25 -3.27
CA PRO A 301 -6.34 4.32 -2.93
C PRO A 301 -6.70 3.98 -1.47
N LEU A 302 -5.98 4.57 -0.51
CA LEU A 302 -6.04 4.17 0.90
C LEU A 302 -7.39 4.55 1.52
N GLU A 303 -8.04 3.58 2.15
CA GLU A 303 -9.29 3.77 2.87
C GLU A 303 -9.12 3.42 4.36
N LEU A 304 -9.61 4.29 5.24
CA LEU A 304 -9.74 4.03 6.67
C LEU A 304 -11.21 3.69 6.99
N ILE A 305 -11.45 2.46 7.40
CA ILE A 305 -12.78 1.91 7.68
C ILE A 305 -13.00 1.89 9.20
N LYS A 306 -14.05 2.56 9.63
CA LYS A 306 -14.52 2.58 11.01
C LYS A 306 -15.66 1.58 11.17
N THR A 307 -15.54 0.62 12.08
CA THR A 307 -16.62 -0.34 12.39
C THR A 307 -17.38 -0.01 13.67
N SER A 308 -16.83 0.85 14.52
CA SER A 308 -17.44 1.21 15.81
C SER A 308 -17.13 2.65 16.23
N GLU A 309 -18.00 3.20 17.08
CA GLU A 309 -17.77 4.50 17.72
C GLU A 309 -16.77 4.38 18.86
N LEU A 310 -15.88 5.38 18.98
CA LEU A 310 -14.92 5.50 20.07
C LEU A 310 -15.27 6.72 20.90
N HIS A 311 -15.45 6.53 22.20
CA HIS A 311 -15.84 7.59 23.12
C HIS A 311 -14.61 8.43 23.53
N PRO A 312 -14.64 9.77 23.37
CA PRO A 312 -13.51 10.64 23.69
C PRO A 312 -13.09 10.66 25.17
N SER A 313 -13.91 10.13 26.08
CA SER A 313 -13.55 10.00 27.50
C SER A 313 -12.69 8.77 27.82
N LYS A 314 -12.41 7.91 26.83
CA LYS A 314 -11.61 6.69 27.00
C LYS A 314 -10.29 6.79 26.24
N ASN A 315 -9.30 6.03 26.71
CA ASN A 315 -8.03 5.85 26.02
C ASN A 315 -8.00 4.46 25.38
N TYR A 316 -7.25 4.38 24.28
CA TYR A 316 -7.23 3.23 23.39
C TYR A 316 -5.80 2.83 23.05
N ILE A 317 -5.58 1.54 22.85
CA ILE A 317 -4.40 1.01 22.17
C ILE A 317 -4.88 0.36 20.87
N PHE A 318 -4.50 0.95 19.75
CA PHE A 318 -4.72 0.38 18.43
C PHE A 318 -3.57 -0.56 18.13
N ALA A 319 -3.86 -1.86 18.12
CA ALA A 319 -2.88 -2.86 17.77
C ALA A 319 -2.99 -3.13 16.26
N CYS A 320 -2.01 -2.59 15.52
CA CYS A 320 -1.97 -2.46 14.07
C CYS A 320 -1.24 -3.62 13.40
N HIS A 321 -1.90 -4.20 12.39
CA HIS A 321 -1.41 -5.36 11.63
C HIS A 321 -1.70 -5.22 10.13
N PRO A 322 -0.91 -5.84 9.24
CA PRO A 322 0.48 -6.22 9.49
C PRO A 322 1.37 -4.97 9.61
N HIS A 323 2.60 -5.11 10.08
CA HIS A 323 3.58 -4.01 10.08
C HIS A 323 3.90 -3.50 8.66
N GLY A 324 4.04 -4.39 7.68
CA GLY A 324 4.53 -4.05 6.35
C GLY A 324 6.02 -3.63 6.35
N VAL A 325 6.58 -3.33 5.18
CA VAL A 325 8.01 -2.94 5.08
C VAL A 325 8.30 -1.60 5.75
N MET A 326 7.41 -0.62 5.60
CA MET A 326 7.55 0.75 6.15
C MET A 326 6.27 1.30 6.80
N CYS A 327 5.25 0.47 7.04
CA CYS A 327 3.98 0.89 7.65
C CYS A 327 3.30 2.07 6.91
N GLN A 328 3.22 2.01 5.58
CA GLN A 328 2.75 3.13 4.76
C GLN A 328 1.34 3.55 5.16
N SER A 329 0.40 2.60 5.23
CA SER A 329 -0.98 2.91 5.60
C SER A 329 -1.08 3.42 7.04
N HIS A 330 -0.40 2.79 7.99
CA HIS A 330 -0.44 3.18 9.40
C HIS A 330 0.10 4.60 9.63
N PHE A 331 1.17 4.99 8.92
CA PHE A 331 1.65 6.37 8.96
C PHE A 331 0.61 7.35 8.41
N ILE A 332 0.06 7.07 7.23
CA ILE A 332 -0.93 7.96 6.62
C ILE A 332 -2.20 8.05 7.49
N ASN A 333 -2.63 6.95 8.10
CA ASN A 333 -3.83 6.91 8.95
C ASN A 333 -3.64 7.59 10.31
N PHE A 334 -2.51 7.36 10.98
CA PHE A 334 -2.37 7.72 12.41
C PHE A 334 -1.40 8.88 12.65
N ALA A 335 -0.47 9.16 11.73
CA ALA A 335 0.46 10.29 11.81
C ALA A 335 0.10 11.43 10.84
N SER A 336 -1.06 11.38 10.20
CA SER A 336 -1.53 12.44 9.31
C SER A 336 -3.05 12.53 9.24
N GLU A 337 -3.57 13.47 8.48
CA GLU A 337 -4.99 13.57 8.09
C GLU A 337 -5.22 13.16 6.63
N GLY A 338 -4.32 12.33 6.05
CA GLY A 338 -4.43 11.85 4.67
C GLY A 338 -5.72 11.09 4.39
N THR A 339 -6.26 10.37 5.38
CA THR A 339 -7.53 9.62 5.32
C THR A 339 -8.66 10.23 6.14
N GLY A 340 -8.46 11.45 6.68
CA GLY A 340 -9.45 12.15 7.50
C GLY A 340 -9.72 11.44 8.83
N PHE A 341 -8.67 11.09 9.58
CA PHE A 341 -8.80 10.38 10.85
C PHE A 341 -9.68 11.15 11.84
N SER A 342 -9.44 12.45 11.99
CA SER A 342 -10.16 13.30 12.94
C SER A 342 -11.65 13.46 12.57
N ASP A 343 -12.00 13.36 11.29
CA ASP A 343 -13.39 13.37 10.83
C ASP A 343 -14.11 12.05 11.15
N LYS A 344 -13.39 10.92 11.09
CA LYS A 344 -13.94 9.59 11.40
C LYS A 344 -14.04 9.33 12.90
N PHE A 345 -13.09 9.82 13.68
CA PHE A 345 -13.02 9.64 15.14
C PHE A 345 -12.92 11.00 15.85
N PRO A 346 -14.02 11.77 15.87
CA PRO A 346 -14.02 13.09 16.49
C PRO A 346 -13.67 12.99 17.98
N GLY A 347 -12.75 13.86 18.43
CA GLY A 347 -12.27 13.86 19.81
C GLY A 347 -11.22 12.79 20.13
N ILE A 348 -10.85 11.93 19.18
CA ILE A 348 -9.77 10.95 19.35
C ILE A 348 -8.47 11.49 18.75
N LYS A 349 -7.38 11.40 19.51
CA LYS A 349 -6.03 11.80 19.13
C LYS A 349 -5.17 10.56 18.87
N PRO A 350 -4.77 10.29 17.62
CA PRO A 350 -3.86 9.18 17.35
C PRO A 350 -2.43 9.56 17.70
N TYR A 351 -1.71 8.64 18.33
CA TYR A 351 -0.28 8.71 18.59
C TYR A 351 0.38 7.47 17.97
N LEU A 352 0.98 7.65 16.78
CA LEU A 352 1.71 6.56 16.12
C LEU A 352 3.02 6.29 16.85
N THR A 353 3.22 5.06 17.30
CA THR A 353 4.49 4.67 17.93
C THR A 353 5.52 4.28 16.87
N VAL A 354 6.69 4.90 16.89
CA VAL A 354 7.78 4.64 15.93
C VAL A 354 9.09 4.36 16.66
N LEU A 355 10.01 3.69 15.97
CA LEU A 355 11.31 3.31 16.52
C LEU A 355 12.07 4.52 17.10
N ALA A 356 12.68 4.35 18.28
CA ALA A 356 13.48 5.39 18.95
C ALA A 356 14.55 6.02 18.04
N GLY A 357 15.14 5.23 17.14
CA GLY A 357 16.12 5.70 16.18
C GLY A 357 15.64 6.84 15.27
N GLN A 358 14.33 6.92 14.99
CA GLN A 358 13.73 7.99 14.20
C GLN A 358 13.84 9.36 14.89
N PHE A 359 13.99 9.38 16.22
CA PHE A 359 14.13 10.59 17.02
C PHE A 359 15.58 10.98 17.30
N MET A 360 16.58 10.27 16.75
CA MET A 360 18.00 10.57 16.99
C MET A 360 18.59 11.59 16.02
N PHE A 361 17.96 11.77 14.85
CA PHE A 361 18.52 12.60 13.78
C PHE A 361 17.95 14.04 13.82
N PRO A 362 18.81 15.07 13.67
CA PRO A 362 18.36 16.47 13.73
C PRO A 362 17.36 16.76 12.62
N ILE A 363 16.36 17.61 12.90
CA ILE A 363 15.23 17.97 12.02
C ILE A 363 14.29 16.81 11.68
N PHE A 364 14.82 15.63 11.34
CA PHE A 364 14.03 14.44 11.04
C PHE A 364 13.22 13.97 12.25
N ARG A 365 13.83 14.03 13.44
CA ARG A 365 13.12 13.89 14.71
C ARG A 365 11.90 14.78 14.78
N ASP A 366 12.06 16.06 14.47
CA ASP A 366 11.00 17.05 14.59
C ASP A 366 9.89 16.81 13.57
N TYR A 367 10.22 16.31 12.38
CA TYR A 367 9.23 15.88 11.39
C TYR A 367 8.30 14.78 11.96
N PHE A 368 8.83 13.76 12.64
CA PHE A 368 8.01 12.75 13.32
C PHE A 368 7.25 13.29 14.53
N LEU A 369 7.88 14.17 15.33
CA LEU A 369 7.18 14.77 16.47
C LEU A 369 5.99 15.63 16.03
N LEU A 370 6.15 16.40 14.95
CA LEU A 370 5.10 17.24 14.37
C LEU A 370 3.96 16.43 13.75
N SER A 371 4.24 15.22 13.26
CA SER A 371 3.20 14.30 12.76
C SER A 371 2.36 13.70 13.90
N GLY A 372 2.77 13.90 15.16
CA GLY A 372 2.15 13.30 16.34
C GLY A 372 2.68 11.90 16.66
N ALA A 373 3.78 11.49 16.03
CA ALA A 373 4.43 10.24 16.37
C ALA A 373 5.21 10.36 17.68
N VAL A 374 5.26 9.26 18.42
CA VAL A 374 5.99 9.11 19.69
C VAL A 374 6.88 7.87 19.63
N GLU A 375 7.80 7.75 20.56
CA GLU A 375 8.67 6.59 20.67
C GLU A 375 7.88 5.33 21.04
N VAL A 376 8.21 4.20 20.40
CA VAL A 376 7.69 2.87 20.76
C VAL A 376 8.38 2.31 22.01
N SER A 377 8.15 2.94 23.15
CA SER A 377 8.65 2.49 24.46
C SER A 377 7.57 2.46 25.52
N GLY A 378 7.79 1.64 26.56
CA GLY A 378 6.84 1.50 27.66
C GLY A 378 6.52 2.83 28.35
N SER A 379 7.53 3.67 28.60
CA SER A 379 7.36 4.99 29.20
C SER A 379 6.56 5.95 28.33
N SER A 380 6.76 5.89 27.02
CA SER A 380 6.00 6.69 26.05
C SER A 380 4.53 6.31 26.04
N ILE A 381 4.23 5.00 26.01
CA ILE A 381 2.86 4.48 26.08
C ILE A 381 2.22 4.88 27.43
N ASP A 382 2.94 4.73 28.54
CA ASP A 382 2.47 5.13 29.87
C ASP A 382 2.13 6.62 29.91
N TRP A 383 2.99 7.46 29.34
CA TRP A 383 2.77 8.90 29.28
C TRP A 383 1.50 9.25 28.51
N VAL A 384 1.35 8.73 27.28
CA VAL A 384 0.16 9.04 26.46
C VAL A 384 -1.14 8.57 27.12
N LEU A 385 -1.12 7.42 27.81
CA LEU A 385 -2.31 6.88 28.46
C LEU A 385 -2.65 7.54 29.80
N THR A 386 -1.73 8.33 30.40
CA THR A 386 -1.93 8.91 31.74
C THR A 386 -1.77 10.43 31.83
N LYS A 387 -0.90 11.04 31.03
CA LYS A 387 -0.53 12.47 31.13
C LYS A 387 -1.13 13.33 30.01
N GLU A 388 -1.49 12.74 28.87
CA GLU A 388 -2.12 13.45 27.74
C GLU A 388 -3.65 13.57 27.88
N GLY A 389 -4.22 13.20 29.03
CA GLY A 389 -5.67 13.20 29.28
C GLY A 389 -6.40 12.00 28.66
N CYS A 390 -7.66 12.22 28.29
CA CYS A 390 -8.53 11.23 27.65
C CYS A 390 -8.61 11.43 26.13
N GLY A 391 -9.15 10.43 25.43
CA GLY A 391 -9.36 10.48 23.98
C GLY A 391 -8.11 10.16 23.20
N ASN A 392 -7.12 9.48 23.80
CA ASN A 392 -5.87 9.16 23.15
C ASN A 392 -5.92 7.73 22.58
N ALA A 393 -5.44 7.55 21.35
CA ALA A 393 -5.31 6.26 20.68
C ALA A 393 -3.84 5.99 20.34
N VAL A 394 -3.19 5.14 21.11
CA VAL A 394 -1.80 4.73 20.88
C VAL A 394 -1.78 3.66 19.80
N ALA A 395 -1.26 3.96 18.60
CA ALA A 395 -1.15 3.02 17.50
C ALA A 395 0.20 2.30 17.52
N ILE A 396 0.17 0.97 17.65
CA ILE A 396 1.33 0.10 17.82
C ILE A 396 1.35 -0.96 16.73
N MET A 397 2.42 -1.01 15.95
CA MET A 397 2.68 -2.11 15.02
C MET A 397 3.25 -3.30 15.80
N VAL A 398 2.35 -4.19 16.26
CA VAL A 398 2.64 -5.21 17.27
C VAL A 398 3.72 -6.21 16.85
N GLY A 399 3.73 -6.62 15.58
CA GLY A 399 4.74 -7.54 15.06
C GLY A 399 6.15 -6.97 15.00
N GLY A 400 6.27 -5.64 14.92
CA GLY A 400 7.52 -4.90 14.88
C GLY A 400 8.46 -5.33 13.74
N ALA A 401 9.76 -5.22 14.00
CA ALA A 401 10.82 -5.51 13.05
C ALA A 401 10.77 -6.95 12.44
N LYS A 402 10.20 -7.93 13.16
CA LYS A 402 10.09 -9.30 12.66
C LYS A 402 9.09 -9.38 11.50
N GLU A 403 7.90 -8.79 11.67
CA GLU A 403 6.91 -8.71 10.58
C GLU A 403 7.40 -7.86 9.40
N ALA A 404 8.20 -6.81 9.64
CA ALA A 404 8.76 -6.03 8.54
C ALA A 404 9.64 -6.88 7.60
N LEU A 405 10.40 -7.84 8.15
CA LEU A 405 11.19 -8.78 7.37
C LEU A 405 10.38 -9.91 6.74
N ASP A 406 9.14 -10.13 7.20
CA ASP A 406 8.21 -11.15 6.71
C ASP A 406 7.12 -10.56 5.79
N ALA A 407 7.18 -9.25 5.52
CA ALA A 407 6.22 -8.50 4.71
C ALA A 407 6.38 -8.83 3.21
N HIS A 408 5.81 -9.95 2.80
CA HIS A 408 5.73 -10.39 1.41
C HIS A 408 4.32 -10.22 0.85
N PRO A 409 4.16 -9.89 -0.44
CA PRO A 409 2.85 -9.80 -1.06
C PRO A 409 2.02 -11.08 -0.86
N GLY A 410 0.75 -10.91 -0.53
CA GLY A 410 -0.19 -11.98 -0.19
C GLY A 410 0.07 -12.68 1.16
N SER A 411 1.06 -12.26 1.94
CA SER A 411 1.33 -12.85 3.26
C SER A 411 0.25 -12.47 4.28
N LEU A 412 -0.31 -13.49 4.93
CA LEU A 412 -1.31 -13.40 6.00
C LEU A 412 -0.75 -13.83 7.37
N THR A 413 0.58 -13.89 7.49
CA THR A 413 1.27 -14.30 8.71
C THR A 413 1.53 -13.09 9.61
N LEU A 414 1.12 -13.19 10.88
CA LEU A 414 1.32 -12.15 11.90
C LEU A 414 2.15 -12.70 13.06
N ASN A 415 3.14 -11.95 13.54
CA ASN A 415 3.97 -12.33 14.68
C ASN A 415 3.41 -11.69 15.96
N ILE A 416 2.44 -12.34 16.59
CA ILE A 416 1.69 -11.82 17.73
C ILE A 416 1.65 -12.72 18.97
N LYS A 417 1.81 -14.04 18.85
CA LYS A 417 1.67 -14.96 20.01
C LYS A 417 2.65 -14.65 21.12
N GLY A 418 3.88 -14.27 20.77
CA GLY A 418 4.90 -13.83 21.73
C GLY A 418 4.80 -12.37 22.18
N ARG A 419 3.86 -11.58 21.64
CA ARG A 419 3.82 -10.11 21.82
C ARG A 419 2.71 -9.69 22.78
N LYS A 420 2.94 -9.82 24.09
CA LYS A 420 1.91 -9.56 25.12
C LYS A 420 2.02 -8.21 25.82
N GLY A 421 3.06 -7.43 25.52
CA GLY A 421 3.35 -6.16 26.18
C GLY A 421 2.25 -5.11 26.03
N PHE A 422 1.57 -5.08 24.88
CA PHE A 422 0.47 -4.15 24.64
C PHE A 422 -0.78 -4.48 25.49
N CYS A 423 -1.06 -5.77 25.72
CA CYS A 423 -2.12 -6.22 26.63
C CYS A 423 -1.80 -5.86 28.08
N LYS A 424 -0.54 -6.04 28.50
CA LYS A 424 -0.07 -5.59 29.82
C LYS A 424 -0.30 -4.08 30.01
N LYS A 425 0.07 -3.25 29.02
CA LYS A 425 -0.15 -1.80 29.09
C LYS A 425 -1.64 -1.43 29.10
N ALA A 426 -2.46 -2.12 28.32
CA ALA A 426 -3.91 -1.93 28.35
C ALA A 426 -4.50 -2.17 29.74
N LEU A 427 -4.16 -3.31 30.38
CA LEU A 427 -4.60 -3.65 31.74
C LEU A 427 -4.12 -2.62 32.76
N MET A 428 -2.85 -2.24 32.74
CA MET A 428 -2.30 -1.26 33.69
C MET A 428 -3.01 0.09 33.67
N HIS A 429 -3.54 0.50 32.52
CA HIS A 429 -4.14 1.84 32.32
C HIS A 429 -5.65 1.83 32.10
N GLY A 430 -6.29 0.65 32.04
CA GLY A 430 -7.70 0.53 31.67
C GLY A 430 -7.99 1.05 30.25
N ALA A 431 -7.01 0.96 29.35
CA ALA A 431 -7.14 1.41 27.97
C ALA A 431 -7.77 0.31 27.12
N SER A 432 -8.80 0.64 26.34
CA SER A 432 -9.45 -0.34 25.46
C SER A 432 -8.52 -0.80 24.35
N LEU A 433 -8.45 -2.11 24.10
CA LEU A 433 -7.71 -2.68 22.98
C LEU A 433 -8.55 -2.65 21.72
N VAL A 434 -7.98 -2.19 20.60
CA VAL A 434 -8.67 -2.13 19.31
C VAL A 434 -7.87 -2.90 18.27
N PRO A 435 -8.42 -3.99 17.68
CA PRO A 435 -7.77 -4.66 16.56
C PRO A 435 -7.83 -3.77 15.32
N VAL A 436 -6.70 -3.62 14.64
CA VAL A 436 -6.59 -2.86 13.40
C VAL A 436 -5.89 -3.73 12.36
N TYR A 437 -6.53 -3.94 11.21
CA TYR A 437 -5.97 -4.74 10.12
C TYR A 437 -5.97 -3.97 8.80
N ALA A 438 -4.83 -3.93 8.11
CA ALA A 438 -4.63 -3.25 6.83
C ALA A 438 -4.47 -4.24 5.68
N PHE A 439 -5.57 -4.52 4.98
CA PHE A 439 -5.58 -5.34 3.77
C PHE A 439 -4.78 -4.65 2.66
N GLY A 440 -3.81 -5.34 2.07
CA GLY A 440 -2.96 -4.82 1.00
C GLY A 440 -1.65 -4.16 1.46
N GLU A 441 -1.42 -3.99 2.77
CA GLU A 441 -0.19 -3.35 3.29
C GLU A 441 1.09 -4.11 2.91
N ASN A 442 1.06 -5.44 2.95
CA ASN A 442 2.19 -6.29 2.56
C ASN A 442 2.42 -6.33 1.04
N ASP A 443 1.48 -5.83 0.24
CA ASP A 443 1.57 -5.88 -1.23
C ASP A 443 2.31 -4.67 -1.83
N LEU A 444 2.64 -3.68 -0.99
CA LEU A 444 3.21 -2.40 -1.41
C LEU A 444 4.66 -2.52 -1.89
N PHE A 445 5.36 -3.56 -1.49
CA PHE A 445 6.74 -3.85 -1.89
C PHE A 445 6.93 -5.35 -2.08
N ASP A 446 7.87 -5.71 -2.94
CA ASP A 446 8.48 -7.03 -2.94
C ASP A 446 9.71 -7.03 -2.05
N GLN A 447 10.08 -8.21 -1.54
CA GLN A 447 11.35 -8.41 -0.85
C GLN A 447 12.18 -9.46 -1.56
N VAL A 448 13.50 -9.24 -1.54
CA VAL A 448 14.48 -10.25 -1.96
C VAL A 448 14.25 -11.50 -1.10
N PRO A 449 14.22 -12.72 -1.67
CA PRO A 449 13.92 -13.93 -0.92
C PRO A 449 14.79 -14.09 0.33
N ASN A 450 14.15 -14.11 1.50
CA ASN A 450 14.79 -14.08 2.81
C ASN A 450 14.13 -15.06 3.79
N GLN A 451 13.81 -16.26 3.30
CA GLN A 451 13.25 -17.35 4.10
C GLN A 451 14.05 -17.61 5.39
N GLN A 452 13.36 -18.05 6.45
CA GLN A 452 13.97 -18.44 7.72
C GLN A 452 15.12 -19.44 7.46
N GLY A 453 16.28 -19.22 8.07
CA GLY A 453 17.47 -20.06 7.87
C GLY A 453 18.31 -19.75 6.62
N SER A 454 17.90 -18.83 5.75
CA SER A 454 18.73 -18.34 4.65
C SER A 454 19.92 -17.48 5.14
N LYS A 455 20.97 -17.34 4.31
CA LYS A 455 22.10 -16.45 4.61
C LYS A 455 21.65 -14.98 4.72
N VAL A 456 20.74 -14.55 3.84
CA VAL A 456 20.14 -13.21 3.86
C VAL A 456 19.43 -12.98 5.19
N ARG A 457 18.56 -13.92 5.61
CA ARG A 457 17.83 -13.78 6.88
C ARG A 457 18.75 -13.80 8.09
N ARG A 458 19.81 -14.63 8.10
CA ARG A 458 20.82 -14.60 9.18
C ARG A 458 21.49 -13.23 9.30
N LEU A 459 21.89 -12.62 8.18
CA LEU A 459 22.47 -11.28 8.17
C LEU A 459 21.45 -10.23 8.63
N GLN A 460 20.22 -10.27 8.13
CA GLN A 460 19.16 -9.35 8.55
C GLN A 460 18.87 -9.45 10.06
N ASN A 461 18.79 -10.67 10.61
CA ASN A 461 18.58 -10.88 12.04
C ASN A 461 19.77 -10.34 12.86
N PHE A 462 21.01 -10.62 12.44
CA PHE A 462 22.22 -10.08 13.07
C PHE A 462 22.21 -8.54 13.09
N MET A 463 21.92 -7.92 11.95
CA MET A 463 21.84 -6.46 11.83
C MET A 463 20.69 -5.89 12.65
N THR A 464 19.56 -6.60 12.73
CA THR A 464 18.41 -6.19 13.57
C THR A 464 18.78 -6.18 15.05
N HIS A 465 19.53 -7.19 15.52
CA HIS A 465 20.03 -7.22 16.89
C HIS A 465 21.07 -6.13 17.17
N LEU A 466 21.95 -5.85 16.22
CA LEU A 466 23.00 -4.84 16.38
C LEU A 466 22.46 -3.40 16.33
N LEU A 467 21.58 -3.12 15.37
CA LEU A 467 21.14 -1.75 15.05
C LEU A 467 19.78 -1.39 15.66
N GLY A 468 19.03 -2.36 16.19
CA GLY A 468 17.68 -2.15 16.70
C GLY A 468 16.61 -1.91 15.63
N PHE A 469 16.94 -2.04 14.34
CA PHE A 469 16.00 -1.96 13.22
C PHE A 469 16.26 -3.05 12.18
N SER A 470 15.21 -3.46 11.46
CA SER A 470 15.28 -4.51 10.43
C SER A 470 15.64 -3.95 9.06
N PRO A 471 16.83 -4.25 8.50
CA PRO A 471 17.17 -3.87 7.13
C PRO A 471 16.50 -4.83 6.13
N ALA A 472 15.24 -4.57 5.82
CA ALA A 472 14.54 -5.25 4.74
C ALA A 472 15.20 -4.90 3.38
N LEU A 473 15.52 -5.90 2.58
CA LEU A 473 15.96 -5.72 1.20
C LEU A 473 14.73 -5.79 0.30
N PHE A 474 14.17 -4.64 -0.02
CA PHE A 474 12.90 -4.53 -0.72
C PHE A 474 13.02 -3.77 -2.03
N HIS A 475 12.05 -3.95 -2.90
CA HIS A 475 11.88 -3.11 -4.07
C HIS A 475 10.40 -2.89 -4.37
N GLY A 476 10.11 -1.75 -4.97
CA GLY A 476 8.85 -1.47 -5.63
C GLY A 476 9.12 -1.11 -7.08
N ARG A 477 8.54 0.01 -7.51
CA ARG A 477 8.73 0.62 -8.82
C ARG A 477 9.70 1.80 -8.78
N GLY A 478 10.15 2.23 -9.95
CA GLY A 478 10.90 3.49 -10.10
C GLY A 478 9.98 4.70 -10.24
N ILE A 479 10.58 5.89 -10.27
CA ILE A 479 9.85 7.12 -10.60
C ILE A 479 9.35 7.06 -12.05
N PHE A 480 10.26 6.68 -12.96
CA PHE A 480 10.04 6.65 -14.41
C PHE A 480 9.88 5.23 -14.99
N ASN A 481 9.80 4.20 -14.15
CA ASN A 481 9.57 2.82 -14.58
C ASN A 481 8.68 2.07 -13.57
N TYR A 482 8.05 0.98 -13.99
CA TYR A 482 7.17 0.15 -13.16
C TYR A 482 7.83 -1.13 -12.64
N THR A 483 9.09 -1.38 -13.01
CA THR A 483 9.75 -2.68 -12.80
C THR A 483 10.60 -2.73 -11.54
N PHE A 484 11.28 -1.64 -11.20
CA PHE A 484 12.24 -1.63 -10.10
C PHE A 484 12.54 -0.22 -9.57
N GLY A 485 12.61 -0.09 -8.24
CA GLY A 485 13.04 1.11 -7.52
C GLY A 485 12.58 1.09 -6.06
N LEU A 486 12.68 2.24 -5.38
CA LEU A 486 12.29 2.38 -3.99
C LEU A 486 10.85 2.90 -3.80
N LEU A 487 10.19 3.35 -4.86
CA LEU A 487 8.81 3.85 -4.75
C LEU A 487 7.86 2.64 -4.63
N PRO A 488 6.94 2.60 -3.66
CA PRO A 488 6.01 1.48 -3.50
C PRO A 488 5.14 1.26 -4.73
N TYR A 489 4.63 0.03 -4.87
CA TYR A 489 3.62 -0.28 -5.85
C TYR A 489 2.31 0.47 -5.57
N ARG A 490 1.62 0.83 -6.64
CA ARG A 490 0.37 1.58 -6.59
C ARG A 490 -0.81 0.61 -6.39
N LYS A 491 -0.95 0.06 -5.19
CA LYS A 491 -2.00 -0.92 -4.85
C LYS A 491 -2.98 -0.37 -3.81
N PRO A 492 -4.27 -0.79 -3.85
CA PRO A 492 -5.26 -0.43 -2.85
C PRO A 492 -4.85 -0.92 -1.46
N VAL A 493 -5.09 -0.12 -0.43
CA VAL A 493 -4.96 -0.54 0.97
C VAL A 493 -6.23 -0.16 1.74
N HIS A 494 -6.77 -1.11 2.50
CA HIS A 494 -7.99 -0.92 3.29
C HIS A 494 -7.68 -1.21 4.75
N THR A 495 -7.60 -0.17 5.58
CA THR A 495 -7.34 -0.29 7.02
C THR A 495 -8.66 -0.32 7.77
N VAL A 496 -9.00 -1.46 8.35
CA VAL A 496 -10.21 -1.66 9.16
C VAL A 496 -9.86 -1.51 10.63
N ILE A 497 -10.53 -0.59 11.32
CA ILE A 497 -10.48 -0.43 12.78
C ILE A 497 -11.67 -1.17 13.37
N GLY A 498 -11.39 -2.21 14.15
CA GLY A 498 -12.39 -3.06 14.80
C GLY A 498 -13.07 -2.45 16.01
N ALA A 499 -13.92 -3.25 16.67
CA ALA A 499 -14.58 -2.85 17.91
C ALA A 499 -13.60 -2.82 19.09
N PRO A 500 -13.73 -1.85 20.02
CA PRO A 500 -12.89 -1.80 21.21
C PRO A 500 -13.25 -2.91 22.20
N LEU A 501 -12.24 -3.68 22.61
CA LEU A 501 -12.34 -4.56 23.77
C LEU A 501 -12.21 -3.68 25.03
N ALA A 502 -13.24 -3.67 25.85
CA ALA A 502 -13.19 -3.01 27.15
C ALA A 502 -12.18 -3.72 28.06
N VAL A 503 -11.38 -2.93 28.78
CA VAL A 503 -10.35 -3.42 29.68
C VAL A 503 -10.50 -2.68 31.01
N GLU A 504 -10.68 -3.44 32.08
CA GLU A 504 -10.67 -2.88 33.43
C GLU A 504 -9.23 -2.68 33.90
N LYS A 505 -9.02 -1.58 34.63
CA LYS A 505 -7.68 -1.22 35.09
C LYS A 505 -7.23 -2.17 36.21
N VAL A 506 -6.04 -2.74 36.05
CA VAL A 506 -5.36 -3.59 37.04
C VAL A 506 -3.94 -3.08 37.24
N GLU A 507 -3.60 -2.61 38.45
CA GLU A 507 -2.29 -1.97 38.70
C GLU A 507 -1.09 -2.90 38.42
N SER A 508 -1.21 -4.17 38.82
CA SER A 508 -0.20 -5.20 38.62
C SER A 508 -0.84 -6.44 38.00
N PRO A 509 -1.03 -6.46 36.66
CA PRO A 509 -1.73 -7.56 36.00
C PRO A 509 -0.91 -8.86 36.08
N SER A 510 -1.58 -9.96 36.43
CA SER A 510 -0.98 -11.29 36.45
C SER A 510 -0.72 -11.80 35.02
N SER A 511 0.16 -12.79 34.88
CA SER A 511 0.39 -13.44 33.58
C SER A 511 -0.89 -14.05 33.00
N GLU A 512 -1.77 -14.59 33.84
CA GLU A 512 -3.05 -15.17 33.44
C GLU A 512 -4.01 -14.12 32.88
N GLN A 513 -4.11 -12.96 33.53
CA GLN A 513 -4.94 -11.84 33.03
C GLN A 513 -4.42 -11.30 31.70
N ILE A 514 -3.09 -11.26 31.54
CA ILE A 514 -2.45 -10.86 30.28
C ILE A 514 -2.75 -11.89 29.18
N GLU A 515 -2.70 -13.18 29.50
CA GLU A 515 -3.01 -14.26 28.56
C GLU A 515 -4.47 -14.23 28.12
N ASP A 516 -5.40 -14.10 29.05
CA ASP A 516 -6.83 -14.02 28.78
C ASP A 516 -7.14 -12.87 27.82
N LEU A 517 -6.65 -11.66 28.14
CA LEU A 517 -6.88 -10.49 27.29
C LEU A 517 -6.22 -10.67 25.91
N HIS A 518 -5.05 -11.29 25.85
CA HIS A 518 -4.35 -11.56 24.59
C HIS A 518 -5.10 -12.58 23.73
N SER A 519 -5.68 -13.64 24.32
CA SER A 519 -6.52 -14.61 23.61
C SER A 519 -7.76 -13.94 23.03
N ARG A 520 -8.51 -13.20 23.85
CA ARG A 520 -9.69 -12.45 23.39
C ARG A 520 -9.35 -11.43 22.31
N TYR A 521 -8.19 -10.78 22.42
CA TYR A 521 -7.70 -9.87 21.37
C TYR A 521 -7.42 -10.63 20.06
N CYS A 522 -6.74 -11.79 20.12
CA CYS A 522 -6.45 -12.59 18.92
C CYS A 522 -7.73 -13.09 18.25
N GLU A 523 -8.70 -13.56 19.03
CA GLU A 523 -10.03 -13.95 18.53
C GLU A 523 -10.72 -12.77 17.82
N ALA A 524 -10.74 -11.58 18.44
CA ALA A 524 -11.32 -10.39 17.83
C ALA A 524 -10.58 -9.93 16.57
N LEU A 525 -9.25 -10.09 16.50
CA LEU A 525 -8.46 -9.79 15.31
C LEU A 525 -8.78 -10.76 14.17
N VAL A 526 -8.86 -12.06 14.46
CA VAL A 526 -9.26 -13.09 13.48
C VAL A 526 -10.66 -12.81 12.97
N GLN A 527 -11.62 -12.57 13.87
CA GLN A 527 -12.99 -12.24 13.46
C GLN A 527 -13.03 -10.99 12.57
N LEU A 528 -12.32 -9.92 12.94
CA LEU A 528 -12.24 -8.70 12.14
C LEU A 528 -11.73 -8.99 10.72
N PHE A 529 -10.73 -9.87 10.60
CA PHE A 529 -10.20 -10.29 9.31
C PHE A 529 -11.22 -11.11 8.53
N GLU A 530 -11.82 -12.14 9.13
CA GLU A 530 -12.81 -13.02 8.51
C GLU A 530 -14.01 -12.24 7.96
N ASP A 531 -14.53 -11.29 8.75
CA ASP A 531 -15.67 -10.44 8.36
C ASP A 531 -15.42 -9.58 7.11
N HIS A 532 -14.15 -9.31 6.80
CA HIS A 532 -13.77 -8.35 5.75
C HIS A 532 -12.98 -8.96 4.59
N LYS A 533 -12.41 -10.16 4.74
CA LYS A 533 -11.46 -10.74 3.78
C LYS A 533 -12.04 -10.86 2.36
N LEU A 534 -13.29 -11.30 2.23
CA LEU A 534 -13.95 -11.49 0.93
C LEU A 534 -14.16 -10.15 0.20
N LYS A 535 -14.44 -9.08 0.95
CA LYS A 535 -14.64 -7.73 0.40
C LYS A 535 -13.37 -7.19 -0.25
N TYR A 536 -12.20 -7.61 0.24
CA TYR A 536 -10.90 -7.11 -0.20
C TYR A 536 -10.12 -8.12 -1.05
N GLY A 537 -10.82 -9.07 -1.68
CA GLY A 537 -10.27 -9.92 -2.74
C GLY A 537 -9.60 -11.21 -2.26
N LEU A 538 -9.74 -11.55 -0.97
CA LEU A 538 -9.34 -12.86 -0.44
C LEU A 538 -10.49 -13.87 -0.56
N THR A 539 -10.16 -15.14 -0.39
CA THR A 539 -11.09 -16.27 -0.50
C THR A 539 -11.46 -16.84 0.86
N GLU A 540 -12.47 -17.72 0.89
CA GLU A 540 -12.87 -18.43 2.11
C GLU A 540 -11.74 -19.26 2.72
N ALA A 541 -10.81 -19.76 1.89
CA ALA A 541 -9.68 -20.58 2.32
C ALA A 541 -8.53 -19.76 2.95
N ASP A 542 -8.53 -18.44 2.76
CA ASP A 542 -7.49 -17.56 3.28
C ASP A 542 -7.78 -17.24 4.75
N HIS A 543 -6.82 -17.52 5.63
CA HIS A 543 -6.92 -17.29 7.08
C HIS A 543 -5.65 -16.65 7.61
N LEU A 544 -5.77 -15.89 8.70
CA LEU A 544 -4.60 -15.38 9.41
C LEU A 544 -3.82 -16.52 10.06
N ASP A 545 -2.52 -16.49 9.88
CA ASP A 545 -1.60 -17.39 10.57
C ASP A 545 -0.86 -16.63 11.67
N LEU A 546 -1.26 -16.88 12.92
CA LEU A 546 -0.71 -16.19 14.09
C LEU A 546 0.51 -16.96 14.64
N HIS A 547 1.67 -16.32 14.69
CA HIS A 547 2.96 -16.86 15.17
C HIS A 547 3.49 -16.20 16.43
#